data_AF-A0ABD0PBW9-F1
#
_entry.id   AF-A0ABD0PBW9-F1
#
_cell.length_a   1.000
_cell.length_b   1.000
_cell.length_c   1.000
_cell.angle_alpha   90.00
_cell.angle_beta   90.00
_cell.angle_gamma   90.00
#
_symmetry.space_group_name_H-M   'P 1'
#
loop_
_entity.id
_entity.type
_entity.pdbx_description
1 polymer ?
#
loop_
_entity_poly.entity_id
_entity_poly.type
_entity_poly.pdbx_seq_one_letter_code
_entity_poly.pdbx_strand_id
1 'polypeptide(L)'
;MHEDTQRILIDLCLCFSGTTWMQEILPPLLNGGDLTSVETIPNWDRAPWLEETRAALVLDKLPSPRAIVSHMHYHLMPPSFFKSKAK
;
A
#
# COMPACT_ATOMS: atom_id res chain seq x y z
N MET A 1 12.58 15.48 11.62
CA MET A 1 11.34 14.94 12.22
C MET A 1 10.61 14.14 11.15
N HIS A 2 11.14 12.98 10.76
CA HIS A 2 10.56 12.19 9.67
C HIS A 2 9.90 10.97 10.29
N GLU A 3 8.61 11.14 10.55
CA GLU A 3 7.70 10.22 11.23
C GLU A 3 7.71 8.81 10.64
N ASP A 4 7.55 7.84 11.53
CA ASP A 4 7.40 6.41 11.36
C ASP A 4 6.35 6.03 10.31
N THR A 5 6.69 6.14 9.03
CA THR A 5 5.80 5.74 7.94
C THR A 5 5.94 4.23 7.72
N GLN A 6 5.18 3.42 8.45
CA GLN A 6 5.01 2.02 8.11
C GLN A 6 4.31 1.94 6.73
N ARG A 7 5.09 1.60 5.71
CA ARG A 7 4.63 1.40 4.33
C ARG A 7 4.60 -0.10 4.08
N ILE A 8 3.41 -0.62 3.79
CA ILE A 8 3.27 -2.03 3.44
C ILE A 8 3.15 -2.09 1.93
N LEU A 9 4.14 -2.74 1.31
CA LEU A 9 4.16 -2.94 -0.13
C LEU A 9 3.58 -4.31 -0.46
N ILE A 10 2.53 -4.31 -1.28
CA ILE A 10 2.00 -5.51 -1.92
C ILE A 10 2.72 -5.63 -3.27
N ASP A 11 3.63 -6.59 -3.37
CA ASP A 11 4.32 -6.93 -4.63
C ASP A 11 3.43 -7.79 -5.52
N LEU A 12 3.27 -7.39 -6.78
CA LEU A 12 2.53 -8.16 -7.79
C LEU A 12 3.18 -9.51 -8.14
N CYS A 13 4.45 -9.74 -7.74
CA CYS A 13 5.07 -11.06 -7.86
C CYS A 13 4.35 -12.16 -7.05
N LEU A 14 3.42 -11.81 -6.15
CA LEU A 14 2.45 -12.75 -5.57
C LEU A 14 1.40 -13.30 -6.59
N CYS A 15 1.61 -13.00 -7.87
CA CYS A 15 1.14 -13.69 -9.07
C CYS A 15 -0.40 -13.77 -9.25
N PHE A 16 -0.90 -12.84 -10.05
CA PHE A 16 -2.08 -12.97 -10.94
C PHE A 16 -3.49 -13.23 -10.35
N SER A 17 -3.69 -13.72 -9.13
CA SER A 17 -5.04 -13.85 -8.54
C SER A 17 -5.20 -13.18 -7.16
N GLY A 18 -4.08 -12.98 -6.44
CA GLY A 18 -4.11 -12.54 -5.05
C GLY A 18 -4.01 -11.03 -4.80
N THR A 19 -3.61 -10.22 -5.78
CA THR A 19 -3.36 -8.78 -5.52
C THR A 19 -4.64 -8.01 -5.22
N THR A 20 -5.71 -8.23 -6.00
CA THR A 20 -7.03 -7.66 -5.71
C THR A 20 -7.53 -8.11 -4.34
N TRP A 21 -7.37 -9.39 -4.01
CA TRP A 21 -7.79 -9.93 -2.71
C TRP A 21 -7.01 -9.29 -1.55
N MET A 22 -5.70 -9.10 -1.71
CA MET A 22 -4.85 -8.41 -0.73
C MET A 22 -5.20 -6.92 -0.59
N GLN A 23 -5.57 -6.24 -1.69
CA GLN A 23 -6.05 -4.85 -1.67
C GLN A 23 -7.39 -4.71 -0.92
N GLU A 24 -8.22 -5.76 -0.87
CA GLU A 24 -9.47 -5.74 -0.12
C GLU A 24 -9.27 -6.06 1.38
N ILE A 25 -8.37 -6.97 1.73
CA ILE A 25 -8.20 -7.42 3.13
C ILE A 25 -7.24 -6.54 3.93
N LEU A 26 -6.15 -6.08 3.30
CA LEU A 26 -5.11 -5.37 4.02
C LEU A 26 -5.61 -4.03 4.60
N PRO A 27 -6.35 -3.18 3.87
CA PRO A 27 -6.72 -1.87 4.40
C PRO A 27 -7.67 -1.91 5.60
N PRO A 28 -8.71 -2.77 5.64
CA PRO A 28 -9.50 -2.97 6.85
C PRO A 28 -8.64 -3.46 8.02
N LEU A 29 -7.72 -4.40 7.78
CA LEU A 29 -6.83 -4.89 8.84
C LEU A 29 -5.98 -3.76 9.45
N LEU A 30 -5.50 -2.83 8.61
CA LEU A 30 -4.74 -1.65 9.05
C LEU A 30 -5.60 -0.62 9.78
N ASN A 31 -6.89 -0.51 9.44
CA ASN A 31 -7.85 0.37 10.08
C ASN A 31 -8.58 -0.27 11.28
N GLY A 32 -8.08 -1.37 11.83
CA GLY A 32 -8.68 -2.03 13.01
C GLY A 32 -9.96 -2.84 12.72
N GLY A 33 -10.16 -3.25 11.46
CA GLY A 33 -11.30 -4.05 11.00
C GLY A 33 -12.44 -3.23 10.40
N ASP A 34 -12.24 -1.93 10.13
CA ASP A 34 -13.27 -1.06 9.57
C ASP A 34 -13.49 -1.33 8.07
N LEU A 35 -14.67 -1.87 7.75
CA LEU A 35 -15.12 -2.18 6.40
C LEU A 35 -15.72 -0.98 5.67
N THR A 36 -15.96 0.16 6.32
CA THR A 36 -16.55 1.34 5.66
C THR A 36 -15.68 1.80 4.47
N SER A 37 -14.36 1.71 4.61
CA SER A 37 -13.40 2.00 3.54
C SER A 37 -13.53 1.06 2.33
N VAL A 38 -14.03 -0.17 2.55
CA VAL A 38 -14.27 -1.17 1.51
C VAL A 38 -15.41 -0.76 0.58
N GLU A 39 -16.46 -0.23 1.18
CA GLU A 39 -17.71 0.08 0.50
C GLU A 39 -17.74 1.51 -0.09
N THR A 40 -16.95 2.43 0.48
CA THR A 40 -17.00 3.86 0.13
C THR A 40 -15.89 4.33 -0.80
N ILE A 41 -14.73 3.66 -0.79
CA ILE A 41 -13.53 4.08 -1.50
C ILE A 41 -13.14 3.00 -2.51
N PRO A 42 -12.87 3.34 -3.79
CA PRO A 42 -12.43 2.36 -4.77
C PRO A 42 -11.03 1.80 -4.43
N ASN A 43 -10.76 0.58 -4.86
CA ASN A 43 -9.53 -0.15 -4.51
C ASN A 43 -8.23 0.64 -4.80
N TRP A 44 -8.17 1.34 -5.92
CA TRP A 44 -7.03 2.12 -6.39
C TRP A 44 -6.79 3.40 -5.58
N ASP A 45 -7.77 3.87 -4.80
CA ASP A 45 -7.56 4.95 -3.83
C ASP A 45 -7.17 4.42 -2.45
N ARG A 46 -7.58 3.18 -2.14
CA ARG A 46 -7.29 2.54 -0.85
C ARG A 46 -5.88 1.97 -0.79
N ALA A 47 -5.44 1.34 -1.88
CA ALA A 47 -4.12 0.78 -2.06
C ALA A 47 -3.61 1.18 -3.46
N PRO A 48 -3.16 2.44 -3.63
CA PRO A 48 -2.78 2.95 -4.93
C PRO A 48 -1.52 2.25 -5.47
N TRP A 49 -1.46 2.20 -6.80
CA TRP A 49 -0.36 1.64 -7.56
C TRP A 49 0.80 2.65 -7.63
N LEU A 50 1.98 2.28 -7.13
CA LEU A 50 3.14 3.17 -7.06
C LEU A 50 3.55 3.74 -8.43
N GLU A 51 3.31 2.98 -9.50
CA GLU A 51 3.62 3.35 -10.87
C GLU A 51 2.63 4.36 -11.46
N GLU A 52 1.45 4.51 -10.87
CA GLU A 52 0.41 5.39 -11.37
C GLU A 52 0.59 6.81 -10.82
N THR A 53 0.41 7.83 -11.67
CA THR A 53 0.49 9.25 -11.26
C THR A 53 -0.50 9.60 -10.15
N ARG A 54 -1.64 8.89 -10.09
CA ARG A 54 -2.65 9.02 -9.04
C ARG A 54 -2.10 8.74 -7.65
N ALA A 55 -1.14 7.83 -7.50
CA ALA A 55 -0.58 7.49 -6.21
C ALA A 55 0.01 8.71 -5.51
N ALA A 56 0.71 9.59 -6.23
CA ALA A 56 1.26 10.81 -5.66
C ALA A 56 0.18 11.74 -5.06
N LEU A 57 -1.04 11.73 -5.59
CA LEU A 57 -2.15 12.59 -5.14
C LEU A 57 -2.89 12.03 -3.91
N VAL A 58 -2.83 10.72 -3.72
CA VAL A 58 -3.61 9.99 -2.71
C VAL A 58 -2.73 9.56 -1.54
N LEU A 59 -1.48 9.15 -1.80
CA LEU A 59 -0.55 8.63 -0.80
C LEU A 59 -0.27 9.60 0.33
N ASP A 60 -0.23 10.90 0.06
CA ASP A 60 0.02 11.94 1.07
C ASP A 60 -1.19 12.21 1.97
N LYS A 61 -2.39 11.81 1.53
CA LYS A 61 -3.64 11.98 2.26
C LYS A 61 -3.99 10.76 3.12
N LEU A 62 -3.37 9.61 2.85
CA LEU A 62 -3.64 8.36 3.57
C LEU A 62 -2.91 8.34 4.93
N PRO A 63 -3.61 8.00 6.03
CA PRO A 63 -2.98 7.86 7.33
C PRO A 63 -2.00 6.67 7.35
N SER A 64 -0.97 6.76 8.19
CA SER A 64 -0.06 5.63 8.47
C SER A 64 -0.72 4.66 9.45
N PRO A 65 -0.61 3.33 9.28
CA PRO A 65 0.10 2.60 8.22
C PRO A 65 -0.70 2.52 6.90
N ARG A 66 -0.01 2.65 5.76
CA ARG A 66 -0.64 2.68 4.43
C ARG A 66 -0.17 1.55 3.50
N ALA A 67 -1.13 0.96 2.80
CA ALA A 67 -0.91 -0.07 1.79
C ALA A 67 -0.59 0.59 0.44
N ILE A 68 0.43 0.07 -0.25
CA ILE A 68 0.84 0.51 -1.58
C ILE A 68 1.04 -0.73 -2.43
N VAL A 69 0.62 -0.69 -3.68
CA VAL A 69 0.77 -1.80 -4.62
C VAL A 69 1.85 -1.43 -5.62
N SER A 70 2.69 -2.38 -6.02
CA SER A 70 3.69 -2.15 -7.06
C SER A 70 3.94 -3.40 -7.89
N HIS A 71 4.19 -3.18 -9.17
CA HIS A 71 4.71 -4.15 -10.13
C HIS A 71 6.24 -4.17 -10.19
N MET A 72 6.89 -3.23 -9.51
CA MET A 72 8.33 -3.07 -9.55
C MET A 72 9.00 -4.24 -8.83
N HIS A 73 9.85 -4.98 -9.55
CA HIS A 73 10.63 -6.06 -8.96
C HIS A 73 11.49 -5.54 -7.80
N TYR A 74 11.76 -6.39 -6.81
CA TYR A 74 12.55 -6.06 -5.63
C TYR A 74 13.83 -5.26 -5.96
N HIS A 75 14.59 -5.64 -6.98
CA HIS A 75 15.83 -4.96 -7.37
C HIS A 75 15.67 -3.55 -7.94
N LEU A 76 14.47 -3.19 -8.38
CA LEU A 76 14.16 -1.88 -8.93
C LEU A 76 13.70 -0.90 -7.84
N MET A 77 13.35 -1.40 -6.64
CA MET A 77 12.90 -0.56 -5.54
C MET A 77 13.97 0.44 -5.08
N PRO A 78 13.57 1.65 -4.64
CA PRO A 78 14.51 2.64 -4.14
C PRO A 78 15.24 2.10 -2.91
N PRO A 79 16.54 2.41 -2.71
CA PRO A 79 17.32 1.92 -1.57
C PRO A 79 16.73 2.26 -0.19
N SER A 80 15.91 3.31 -0.12
CA SER A 80 15.17 3.69 1.09
C SER A 80 14.13 2.65 1.51
N PHE A 81 13.62 1.84 0.58
CA PHE A 81 12.65 0.78 0.85
C PHE A 81 13.22 -0.34 1.71
N PHE A 82 14.49 -0.73 1.47
CA PHE A 82 15.13 -1.83 2.22
C PHE A 82 15.55 -1.44 3.63
N LYS A 83 15.51 -0.13 3.96
CA LYS A 83 15.80 0.36 5.31
C LYS A 83 14.58 0.14 6.20
N SER A 84 14.31 -1.11 6.54
CA SER A 84 13.34 -1.44 7.58
C SER A 84 13.89 -1.01 8.93
N LYS A 85 13.14 -0.15 9.63
CA LYS A 85 13.32 0.14 11.06
C LYS A 85 12.39 -0.76 11.91
N ALA A 86 12.12 -1.99 11.46
CA ALA A 86 11.48 -2.98 12.32
C ALA A 86 12.39 -3.21 13.54
N LYS A 87 11.92 -2.77 14.70
CA LYS A 87 12.49 -3.12 16.00
C LYS A 87 11.76 -4.34 16.54
#